data_AF-A0A1I0MHT0-F1
#
_entry.id   AF-A0A1I0MHT0-F1
#
_cell.length_a   1.000
_cell.length_b   1.000
_cell.length_c   1.000
_cell.angle_alpha   90.00
_cell.angle_beta   90.00
_cell.angle_gamma   90.00
#
_symmetry.space_group_name_H-M   'P 1'
#
loop_
_entity.id
_entity.type
_entity.pdbx_description
1 polymer ?
#
loop_
_entity_poly.entity_id
_entity_poly.type
_entity_poly.pdbx_seq_one_letter_code
_entity_poly.pdbx_strand_id
1 'polypeptide(L)'
;MKLPPCIPALSVAIAASLSATASAHTDPAAPTLITFGDDGAATSASRLTPERIDALASAPAGTVLSELDTATLPLSAAESTTLRQLFSKGVPVLLHMDQAGPADLARVTEIFGIAPTGGDVVLRRRDDGGIRVYAPTAGADDADLLLAMATDRDASSHATPAPAIQGRDVARFSARLESATAGDTPLLPARHFDVNFVDAAGEVSGVTGIDVLRSRTAAADIKFVTITSKATVTTAKNGISDGKLTGQNLWATWLPTRYRVAHSIDADGATPVYVDHFPLTDGRTEFTQTDTKMRGFTVGGSTGSEVSHSGKPDELLAAKLPFNLSFGYEHKWQSSVTTTFKDYSLLAAPEANRSVRWTALLAPKLINVLVKRVRANEPQLTEEWMTPMMRSATLETLSQWKLPGGFEGMATVTVAAGYTLDRNEWRWKRVDLVHTFAQDERDVPASFAIDMSDPYLSAETTVLIRSAVGSGPCLTGGDVVGLAPCNVTDRRQMWGLDAAKRYVNRATGRCLATQPASGNVVTEACENVTFEKQWQWRADRLHSLVDHGRYRLYVENGQVRFQAPPGRFQDYPVNPFATPLEPWTNYPNAPRPGVDLQPAPAGSRPIPIDDAWASFAPVSDDQRWYVEVLRQGL
;
A
#
# COMPACT_ATOMS: atom_id res chain seq x y z
N MET A 1 -31.56 -59.40 -47.93
CA MET A 1 -32.78 -58.80 -47.32
C MET A 1 -32.32 -57.72 -46.35
N LYS A 2 -32.18 -56.47 -46.81
CA LYS A 2 -33.13 -55.35 -46.68
C LYS A 2 -33.49 -55.00 -45.22
N LEU A 3 -32.66 -54.11 -44.64
CA LEU A 3 -32.99 -53.23 -43.52
C LEU A 3 -33.71 -51.97 -44.05
N PRO A 4 -34.70 -51.38 -43.34
CA PRO A 4 -35.23 -50.06 -43.64
C PRO A 4 -34.59 -48.94 -42.77
N PRO A 5 -34.68 -47.65 -43.17
CA PRO A 5 -33.85 -46.56 -42.64
C PRO A 5 -34.57 -45.50 -41.77
N CYS A 6 -33.74 -44.80 -40.98
CA CYS A 6 -33.75 -43.42 -40.42
C CYS A 6 -35.04 -42.61 -40.18
N ILE A 7 -35.16 -42.02 -38.97
CA ILE A 7 -35.62 -40.63 -38.68
C ILE A 7 -34.91 -40.12 -37.39
N PRO A 8 -34.43 -38.85 -37.32
CA PRO A 8 -33.66 -38.29 -36.19
C PRO A 8 -34.54 -37.67 -35.08
N ALA A 9 -33.99 -37.62 -33.85
CA ALA A 9 -34.64 -37.00 -32.70
C ALA A 9 -34.43 -35.47 -32.65
N LEU A 10 -35.54 -34.78 -32.46
CA LEU A 10 -35.71 -33.33 -32.38
C LEU A 10 -35.30 -32.82 -30.98
N SER A 11 -34.45 -31.79 -30.93
CA SER A 11 -34.24 -30.95 -29.73
C SER A 11 -35.44 -30.01 -29.55
N VAL A 12 -36.11 -30.10 -28.41
CA VAL A 12 -37.24 -29.24 -28.05
C VAL A 12 -36.73 -28.07 -27.20
N ALA A 13 -36.76 -26.88 -27.78
CA ALA A 13 -36.74 -25.60 -27.07
C ALA A 13 -38.19 -25.22 -26.73
N ILE A 14 -38.47 -24.88 -25.47
CA ILE A 14 -39.73 -24.23 -25.08
C ILE A 14 -39.37 -22.88 -24.48
N ALA A 15 -39.72 -21.83 -25.22
CA ALA A 15 -39.86 -20.47 -24.75
C ALA A 15 -41.35 -20.23 -24.41
N ALA A 16 -41.61 -19.66 -23.23
CA ALA A 16 -42.83 -18.93 -22.88
C ALA A 16 -42.52 -18.14 -21.59
N SER A 17 -42.15 -16.87 -21.71
CA SER A 17 -43.05 -15.69 -21.66
C SER A 17 -43.48 -15.32 -20.24
N LEU A 18 -42.76 -14.37 -19.62
CA LEU A 18 -43.31 -13.47 -18.61
C LEU A 18 -42.85 -12.05 -18.96
N SER A 19 -43.75 -11.30 -19.59
CA SER A 19 -43.59 -9.88 -19.85
C SER A 19 -44.32 -9.07 -18.78
N ALA A 20 -43.64 -7.98 -18.38
CA ALA A 20 -44.16 -6.72 -17.86
C ALA A 20 -44.54 -6.63 -16.37
N THR A 21 -43.61 -6.08 -15.58
CA THR A 21 -43.71 -4.68 -15.15
C THR A 21 -42.32 -4.03 -15.25
N ALA A 22 -42.15 -3.18 -16.27
CA ALA A 22 -40.94 -2.41 -16.50
C ALA A 22 -40.81 -1.30 -15.44
N SER A 23 -39.81 -1.43 -14.57
CA SER A 23 -39.15 -0.28 -13.96
C SER A 23 -37.81 -0.18 -14.67
N ALA A 24 -37.53 0.96 -15.30
CA ALA A 24 -36.36 1.17 -16.12
C ALA A 24 -35.07 0.98 -15.31
N HIS A 25 -34.45 -0.19 -15.42
CA HIS A 25 -33.01 -0.35 -15.25
C HIS A 25 -32.38 0.02 -16.60
N THR A 26 -31.81 1.22 -16.67
CA THR A 26 -30.78 1.53 -17.66
C THR A 26 -29.65 0.54 -17.49
N ASP A 27 -29.40 -0.30 -18.50
CA ASP A 27 -28.16 -1.08 -18.60
C ASP A 27 -26.97 -0.11 -18.40
N PRO A 28 -26.04 -0.39 -17.48
CA PRO A 28 -24.84 0.43 -17.37
C PRO A 28 -24.05 0.29 -18.69
N ALA A 29 -23.75 1.42 -19.33
CA ALA A 29 -22.87 1.45 -20.49
C ALA A 29 -21.54 0.76 -20.13
N ALA A 30 -21.06 -0.11 -21.02
CA ALA A 30 -19.78 -0.82 -20.82
C ALA A 30 -18.65 0.19 -20.59
N PRO A 31 -17.70 -0.10 -19.66
CA PRO A 31 -16.61 0.81 -19.36
C PRO A 31 -15.75 1.06 -20.59
N THR A 32 -15.22 2.28 -20.70
CA THR A 32 -14.18 2.59 -21.67
C THR A 32 -12.91 1.87 -21.26
N LEU A 33 -12.48 0.92 -22.08
CA LEU A 33 -11.29 0.10 -21.87
C LEU A 33 -10.06 0.76 -22.51
N ILE A 34 -8.98 0.91 -21.74
CA ILE A 34 -7.69 1.42 -22.18
C ILE A 34 -6.67 0.28 -22.09
N THR A 35 -6.14 -0.18 -23.22
CA THR A 35 -5.18 -1.29 -23.23
C THR A 35 -3.75 -0.79 -23.40
N PHE A 36 -2.81 -1.48 -22.76
CA PHE A 36 -1.37 -1.24 -22.84
C PHE A 36 -0.69 -2.36 -23.63
N GLY A 37 0.30 -2.04 -24.48
CA GLY A 37 1.02 -3.02 -25.29
C GLY A 37 0.30 -3.54 -26.54
N ASP A 38 -0.94 -3.13 -26.80
CA ASP A 38 -1.67 -3.39 -28.06
C ASP A 38 -2.00 -2.08 -28.80
N ASP A 39 -1.22 -1.79 -29.85
CA ASP A 39 -1.43 -0.62 -30.72
C ASP A 39 -2.66 -0.76 -31.64
N GLY A 40 -3.30 -1.94 -31.69
CA GLY A 40 -4.49 -2.24 -32.48
C GLY A 40 -5.81 -1.88 -31.81
N ALA A 41 -5.82 -1.65 -30.49
CA ALA A 41 -7.03 -1.36 -29.74
C ALA A 41 -7.61 0.03 -30.04
N ALA A 42 -8.95 0.15 -29.95
CA ALA A 42 -9.69 1.39 -30.22
C ALA A 42 -9.24 2.56 -29.31
N THR A 43 -8.76 2.26 -28.10
CA THR A 43 -8.21 3.24 -27.14
C THR A 43 -6.85 2.78 -26.61
N SER A 44 -5.85 2.72 -27.50
CA SER A 44 -4.47 2.38 -27.10
C SER A 44 -3.85 3.49 -26.22
N ALA A 45 -3.19 3.09 -25.13
CA ALA A 45 -2.55 4.00 -24.18
C ALA A 45 -1.44 4.86 -24.81
N SER A 46 -0.79 4.37 -25.86
CA SER A 46 0.29 5.09 -26.58
C SER A 46 -0.21 6.36 -27.29
N ARG A 47 -1.53 6.53 -27.44
CA ARG A 47 -2.17 7.65 -28.15
C ARG A 47 -2.87 8.66 -27.24
N LEU A 48 -2.85 8.45 -25.91
CA LEU A 48 -3.53 9.34 -24.97
C LEU A 48 -2.73 10.62 -24.73
N THR A 49 -3.39 11.77 -24.87
CA THR A 49 -2.81 13.07 -24.46
C THR A 49 -3.11 13.34 -22.99
N PRO A 50 -2.33 14.22 -22.31
CA PRO A 50 -2.60 14.61 -20.92
C PRO A 50 -4.03 15.11 -20.69
N GLU A 51 -4.58 15.91 -21.61
CA GLU A 51 -5.95 16.43 -21.48
C GLU A 51 -7.00 15.32 -21.57
N ARG A 52 -6.72 14.27 -22.37
CA ARG A 52 -7.61 13.11 -22.47
C ARG A 52 -7.54 12.25 -21.21
N ILE A 53 -6.35 12.09 -20.62
CA ILE A 53 -6.15 11.42 -19.32
C ILE A 53 -6.96 12.14 -18.24
N ASP A 54 -6.93 13.47 -18.21
CA ASP A 54 -7.69 14.28 -17.24
C ASP A 54 -9.21 14.08 -17.40
N ALA A 55 -9.69 14.05 -18.63
CA ALA A 55 -11.10 13.80 -18.92
C ALA A 55 -11.52 12.39 -18.50
N LEU A 56 -10.68 11.37 -18.73
CA LEU A 56 -10.94 9.98 -18.37
C LEU A 56 -10.93 9.79 -16.84
N ALA A 57 -9.98 10.41 -16.15
CA ALA A 57 -9.90 10.38 -14.69
C ALA A 57 -11.09 11.09 -14.01
N SER A 58 -11.65 12.10 -14.66
CA SER A 58 -12.82 12.84 -14.15
C SER A 58 -14.15 12.12 -14.42
N ALA A 59 -14.13 10.99 -15.14
CA ALA A 59 -15.32 10.23 -15.45
C ALA A 59 -15.86 9.52 -14.19
N PRO A 60 -17.18 9.22 -14.12
CA PRO A 60 -17.75 8.53 -12.95
C PRO A 60 -17.05 7.19 -12.66
N ALA A 61 -16.91 6.84 -11.38
CA ALA A 61 -16.26 5.59 -10.99
C ALA A 61 -16.91 4.37 -11.68
N GLY A 62 -16.08 3.49 -12.25
CA GLY A 62 -16.52 2.30 -12.98
C GLY A 62 -16.83 2.54 -14.47
N THR A 63 -16.66 3.77 -14.99
CA THR A 63 -16.85 4.06 -16.42
C THR A 63 -15.58 3.94 -17.27
N VAL A 64 -14.41 3.89 -16.64
CA VAL A 64 -13.11 3.75 -17.29
C VAL A 64 -12.33 2.66 -16.57
N LEU A 65 -11.73 1.76 -17.33
CA LEU A 65 -10.85 0.69 -16.86
C LEU A 65 -9.60 0.66 -17.73
N SER A 66 -8.43 0.61 -17.10
CA SER A 66 -7.17 0.32 -17.78
C SER A 66 -6.87 -1.17 -17.69
N GLU A 67 -6.33 -1.76 -18.74
CA GLU A 67 -5.98 -3.18 -18.81
C GLU A 67 -4.50 -3.33 -19.11
N LEU A 68 -3.81 -4.11 -18.27
CA LEU A 68 -2.38 -4.37 -18.37
C LEU A 68 -2.12 -5.87 -18.27
N ASP A 69 -1.58 -6.46 -19.32
CA ASP A 69 -1.05 -7.82 -19.29
C ASP A 69 0.44 -7.78 -18.91
N THR A 70 0.87 -8.58 -17.94
CA THR A 70 2.29 -8.70 -17.57
C THR A 70 3.19 -9.14 -18.71
N ALA A 71 2.68 -9.87 -19.71
CA ALA A 71 3.43 -10.23 -20.91
C ALA A 71 3.90 -9.01 -21.73
N THR A 72 3.26 -7.85 -21.54
CA THR A 72 3.63 -6.59 -22.20
C THR A 72 4.72 -5.81 -21.45
N LEU A 73 5.14 -6.28 -20.27
CA LEU A 73 6.20 -5.63 -19.50
C LEU A 73 7.60 -6.01 -20.04
N PRO A 74 8.55 -5.05 -20.11
CA PRO A 74 8.41 -3.63 -19.77
C PRO A 74 7.65 -2.82 -20.82
N LEU A 75 6.80 -1.91 -20.34
CA LEU A 75 6.20 -0.86 -21.16
C LEU A 75 7.24 0.11 -21.71
N SER A 76 6.92 0.76 -22.82
CA SER A 76 7.69 1.92 -23.27
C SER A 76 7.64 3.06 -22.25
N ALA A 77 8.60 3.99 -22.30
CA ALA A 77 8.65 5.12 -21.36
C ALA A 77 7.38 5.99 -21.42
N ALA A 78 6.78 6.14 -22.61
CA ALA A 78 5.53 6.88 -22.79
C ALA A 78 4.34 6.15 -22.16
N GLU A 79 4.18 4.85 -22.45
CA GLU A 79 3.10 4.03 -21.88
C GLU A 79 3.19 3.91 -20.36
N SER A 80 4.39 3.69 -19.82
CA SER A 80 4.61 3.68 -18.37
C SER A 80 4.22 5.03 -17.75
N THR A 81 4.48 6.15 -18.42
CA THR A 81 4.08 7.47 -17.93
C THR A 81 2.56 7.62 -17.94
N THR A 82 1.89 7.24 -19.04
CA THR A 82 0.43 7.26 -19.17
C THR A 82 -0.25 6.38 -18.12
N LEU A 83 0.22 5.14 -17.91
CA LEU A 83 -0.33 4.22 -16.92
C LEU A 83 -0.24 4.81 -15.52
N ARG A 84 0.93 5.34 -15.15
CA ARG A 84 1.16 5.94 -13.83
C ARG A 84 0.30 7.17 -13.62
N GLN A 85 0.07 8.00 -14.64
CA GLN A 85 -0.83 9.17 -14.55
C GLN A 85 -2.30 8.76 -14.40
N LEU A 86 -2.76 7.75 -15.13
CA LEU A 86 -4.13 7.23 -14.98
C LEU A 86 -4.33 6.65 -13.58
N PHE A 87 -3.40 5.81 -13.13
CA PHE A 87 -3.45 5.21 -11.81
C PHE A 87 -3.33 6.24 -10.68
N SER A 88 -2.47 7.26 -10.83
CA SER A 88 -2.33 8.32 -9.84
C SER A 88 -3.60 9.15 -9.66
N LYS A 89 -4.41 9.24 -10.71
CA LYS A 89 -5.72 9.90 -10.70
C LYS A 89 -6.89 8.97 -10.33
N GLY A 90 -6.59 7.76 -9.84
CA GLY A 90 -7.59 6.84 -9.31
C GLY A 90 -8.34 6.02 -10.36
N VAL A 91 -7.89 6.01 -11.62
CA VAL A 91 -8.43 5.11 -12.66
C VAL A 91 -8.04 3.68 -12.30
N PRO A 92 -9.01 2.73 -12.21
CA PRO A 92 -8.71 1.34 -11.89
C PRO A 92 -7.96 0.64 -13.03
N VAL A 93 -7.08 -0.28 -12.67
CA VAL A 93 -6.28 -1.09 -13.58
C VAL A 93 -6.59 -2.57 -13.36
N LEU A 94 -7.16 -3.25 -14.36
CA LEU A 94 -7.18 -4.70 -14.45
C LEU A 94 -5.77 -5.18 -14.88
N LEU A 95 -5.15 -6.00 -14.05
CA LEU A 95 -3.80 -6.49 -14.20
C LEU A 95 -3.86 -8.01 -14.36
N HIS A 96 -3.36 -8.53 -15.49
CA HIS A 96 -3.30 -9.97 -15.75
C HIS A 96 -1.93 -10.57 -15.37
N MET A 97 -1.91 -11.59 -14.50
CA MET A 97 -0.67 -12.11 -13.88
C MET A 97 -0.45 -13.62 -14.06
N ASP A 98 -1.20 -14.26 -14.95
CA ASP A 98 -1.29 -15.73 -15.07
C ASP A 98 0.04 -16.45 -15.39
N GLN A 99 1.11 -15.74 -15.75
CA GLN A 99 2.46 -16.30 -15.97
C GLN A 99 3.61 -15.43 -15.45
N ALA A 100 3.36 -14.58 -14.44
CA ALA A 100 4.35 -13.61 -13.96
C ALA A 100 5.54 -14.27 -13.25
N GLY A 101 6.76 -14.00 -13.74
CA GLY A 101 8.00 -14.36 -13.05
C GLY A 101 8.43 -13.33 -12.00
N PRO A 102 9.53 -13.59 -11.25
CA PRO A 102 10.05 -12.64 -10.26
C PRO A 102 10.39 -11.25 -10.83
N ALA A 103 10.81 -11.19 -12.10
CA ALA A 103 11.08 -9.93 -12.77
C ALA A 103 9.80 -9.12 -13.03
N ASP A 104 8.68 -9.78 -13.30
CA ASP A 104 7.40 -9.12 -13.56
C ASP A 104 6.81 -8.60 -12.26
N LEU A 105 6.90 -9.38 -11.17
CA LEU A 105 6.57 -8.91 -9.82
C LEU A 105 7.34 -7.64 -9.46
N ALA A 106 8.65 -7.58 -9.76
CA ALA A 106 9.45 -6.39 -9.53
C ALA A 106 8.97 -5.18 -10.35
N ARG A 107 8.62 -5.37 -11.62
CA ARG A 107 8.09 -4.28 -12.47
C ARG A 107 6.70 -3.80 -12.00
N VAL A 108 5.82 -4.72 -11.60
CA VAL A 108 4.47 -4.39 -11.11
C VAL A 108 4.54 -3.65 -9.78
N THR A 109 5.32 -4.15 -8.81
CA THR A 109 5.55 -3.46 -7.53
C THR A 109 6.24 -2.10 -7.71
N GLU A 110 7.08 -1.91 -8.73
CA GLU A 110 7.64 -0.59 -9.06
C GLU A 110 6.57 0.42 -9.51
N ILE A 111 5.49 -0.06 -10.14
CA ILE A 111 4.39 0.77 -10.62
C ILE A 111 3.36 1.02 -9.51
N PHE A 112 2.96 -0.05 -8.82
CA PHE A 112 1.82 -0.04 -7.91
C PHE A 112 2.19 -0.28 -6.44
N GLY A 113 3.46 -0.45 -6.08
CA GLY A 113 3.89 -0.75 -4.69
C GLY A 113 3.55 -2.16 -4.18
N ILE A 114 2.60 -2.85 -4.81
CA ILE A 114 2.14 -4.20 -4.49
C ILE A 114 1.87 -4.96 -5.79
N ALA A 115 2.15 -6.27 -5.80
CA ALA A 115 1.83 -7.16 -6.91
C ALA A 115 1.20 -8.46 -6.37
N PRO A 116 0.10 -8.96 -6.94
CA PRO A 116 -0.35 -10.31 -6.61
C PRO A 116 0.69 -11.34 -7.09
N THR A 117 0.82 -12.49 -6.43
CA THR A 117 1.76 -13.52 -6.90
C THR A 117 1.18 -14.41 -8.00
N GLY A 118 -0.07 -14.20 -8.40
CA GLY A 118 -0.74 -14.89 -9.49
C GLY A 118 -2.21 -14.51 -9.59
N GLY A 119 -2.83 -14.83 -10.72
CA GLY A 119 -4.22 -14.50 -11.04
C GLY A 119 -4.44 -13.01 -11.35
N ASP A 120 -5.54 -12.72 -12.01
CA ASP A 120 -5.87 -11.37 -12.43
C ASP A 120 -6.36 -10.52 -11.25
N VAL A 121 -6.05 -9.23 -11.20
CA VAL A 121 -6.50 -8.36 -10.12
C VAL A 121 -6.92 -6.99 -10.63
N VAL A 122 -7.83 -6.33 -9.92
CA VAL A 122 -8.11 -4.90 -10.14
C VAL A 122 -7.40 -4.08 -9.07
N LEU A 123 -6.52 -3.17 -9.50
CA LEU A 123 -5.82 -2.22 -8.64
C LEU A 123 -6.45 -0.84 -8.78
N ARG A 124 -6.71 -0.17 -7.65
CA ARG A 124 -7.20 1.21 -7.64
C ARG A 124 -6.51 2.02 -6.56
N ARG A 125 -6.02 3.21 -6.92
CA ARG A 125 -5.49 4.17 -5.95
C ARG A 125 -6.62 4.93 -5.25
N ARG A 126 -6.49 5.11 -3.94
CA ARG A 126 -7.38 5.92 -3.09
C ARG A 126 -6.87 7.36 -3.01
N ASP A 127 -7.75 8.28 -2.63
CA ASP A 127 -7.44 9.71 -2.46
C ASP A 127 -6.41 9.96 -1.34
N ASP A 128 -6.36 9.08 -0.34
CA ASP A 128 -5.37 9.11 0.74
C ASP A 128 -4.00 8.52 0.35
N GLY A 129 -3.84 8.08 -0.91
CA GLY A 129 -2.62 7.46 -1.42
C GLY A 129 -2.50 5.97 -1.14
N GLY A 130 -3.43 5.36 -0.39
CA GLY A 130 -3.53 3.91 -0.24
C GLY A 130 -3.92 3.20 -1.54
N ILE A 131 -3.67 1.91 -1.61
CA ILE A 131 -3.98 1.11 -2.80
C ILE A 131 -4.96 0.02 -2.42
N ARG A 132 -6.06 -0.04 -3.16
CA ARG A 132 -7.07 -1.08 -3.04
C ARG A 132 -6.86 -2.13 -4.12
N VAL A 133 -6.75 -3.38 -3.70
CA VAL A 133 -6.59 -4.55 -4.57
C VAL A 133 -7.86 -5.37 -4.50
N TYR A 134 -8.45 -5.69 -5.63
CA TYR A 134 -9.51 -6.70 -5.74
C TYR A 134 -8.88 -7.92 -6.39
N ALA A 135 -8.75 -9.00 -5.63
CA ALA A 135 -8.15 -10.24 -6.10
C ALA A 135 -9.18 -11.37 -6.07
N PRO A 136 -9.45 -12.05 -7.20
CA PRO A 136 -10.17 -13.29 -7.20
C PRO A 136 -9.20 -14.36 -6.70
N THR A 137 -9.69 -15.30 -5.91
CA THR A 137 -8.91 -16.51 -5.67
C THR A 137 -9.23 -17.52 -6.78
N ALA A 138 -8.28 -18.38 -7.13
CA ALA A 138 -8.33 -19.34 -8.24
C ALA A 138 -9.74 -19.68 -8.81
N GLY A 139 -9.99 -19.30 -10.07
CA GLY A 139 -11.15 -19.70 -10.85
C GLY A 139 -12.30 -18.69 -10.98
N ALA A 140 -12.18 -17.48 -10.42
CA ALA A 140 -13.13 -16.38 -10.67
C ALA A 140 -12.72 -15.61 -11.94
N ASP A 141 -13.70 -15.03 -12.63
CA ASP A 141 -13.47 -14.29 -13.88
C ASP A 141 -13.42 -12.76 -13.67
N ASP A 142 -13.10 -12.02 -14.74
CA ASP A 142 -13.02 -10.55 -14.71
C ASP A 142 -14.36 -9.89 -14.32
N ALA A 143 -15.50 -10.54 -14.60
CA ALA A 143 -16.80 -9.98 -14.29
C ALA A 143 -17.06 -9.99 -12.77
N ASP A 144 -16.61 -11.04 -12.07
CA ASP A 144 -16.67 -11.12 -10.61
C ASP A 144 -15.82 -10.01 -9.95
N LEU A 145 -14.65 -9.72 -10.51
CA LEU A 145 -13.77 -8.64 -10.04
C LEU A 145 -14.39 -7.26 -10.21
N LEU A 146 -14.93 -7.00 -11.40
CA LEU A 146 -15.59 -5.72 -11.70
C LEU A 146 -16.87 -5.54 -10.87
N LEU A 147 -17.59 -6.63 -10.59
CA LEU A 147 -18.74 -6.61 -9.69
C LEU A 147 -18.33 -6.34 -8.24
N ALA A 148 -17.25 -6.95 -7.75
CA ALA A 148 -16.71 -6.68 -6.41
C ALA A 148 -16.31 -5.21 -6.27
N MET A 149 -15.65 -4.63 -7.29
CA MET A 149 -15.32 -3.20 -7.31
C MET A 149 -16.57 -2.31 -7.38
N ALA A 150 -17.58 -2.68 -8.18
CA ALA A 150 -18.79 -1.87 -8.35
C ALA A 150 -19.72 -1.91 -7.12
N THR A 151 -19.69 -3.01 -6.37
CA THR A 151 -20.45 -3.20 -5.12
C THR A 151 -19.73 -2.63 -3.90
N ASP A 152 -18.41 -2.41 -3.99
CA ASP A 152 -17.63 -1.66 -3.00
C ASP A 152 -17.86 -0.13 -3.11
N ARG A 153 -19.12 0.29 -3.02
CA ARG A 153 -19.52 1.71 -2.94
C ARG A 153 -19.48 2.28 -1.53
N ASP A 154 -19.28 1.45 -0.49
CA ASP A 154 -19.45 1.85 0.92
C ASP A 154 -18.43 1.25 1.93
N ALA A 155 -17.26 0.73 1.52
CA ALA A 155 -16.22 0.36 2.50
C ALA A 155 -15.45 1.56 3.10
N SER A 156 -16.05 2.75 3.12
CA SER A 156 -15.55 3.93 3.87
C SER A 156 -15.69 3.77 5.40
N SER A 157 -16.13 2.61 5.90
CA SER A 157 -16.27 2.33 7.34
C SER A 157 -14.97 1.89 8.04
N HIS A 158 -13.81 1.96 7.36
CA HIS A 158 -12.52 2.02 8.04
C HIS A 158 -12.14 3.43 8.52
N ALA A 159 -13.12 4.33 8.67
CA ALA A 159 -12.99 5.37 9.67
C ALA A 159 -12.83 4.68 11.03
N THR A 160 -11.64 4.83 11.61
CA THR A 160 -11.38 4.67 13.05
C THR A 160 -12.65 5.03 13.81
N PRO A 161 -13.30 4.11 14.56
CA PRO A 161 -14.51 4.47 15.25
C PRO A 161 -14.17 5.59 16.23
N ALA A 162 -14.74 6.78 16.00
CA ALA A 162 -14.66 7.90 16.94
C ALA A 162 -15.18 7.39 18.30
N PRO A 163 -14.35 7.37 19.36
CA PRO A 163 -14.79 6.81 20.63
C PRO A 163 -15.82 7.74 21.26
N ALA A 164 -17.06 7.28 21.35
CA ALA A 164 -18.03 7.82 22.28
C ALA A 164 -17.68 7.33 23.71
N ILE A 165 -16.65 7.90 24.35
CA ILE A 165 -16.43 7.70 25.80
C ILE A 165 -16.06 9.01 26.48
N GLN A 166 -16.88 9.35 27.48
CA GLN A 166 -16.73 10.49 28.39
C GLN A 166 -15.43 10.38 29.21
N GLY A 167 -14.41 11.13 28.80
CA GLY A 167 -13.20 11.35 29.59
C GLY A 167 -12.55 12.66 29.15
N ARG A 168 -12.66 13.70 29.99
CA ARG A 168 -12.28 15.10 29.66
C ARG A 168 -10.79 15.30 29.30
N ASP A 169 -9.93 14.31 29.46
CA ASP A 169 -8.50 14.40 29.15
C ASP A 169 -8.11 13.81 27.79
N VAL A 170 -8.99 13.04 27.12
CA VAL A 170 -8.74 12.47 25.78
C VAL A 170 -9.13 13.45 24.66
N ALA A 171 -10.10 14.34 24.93
CA ALA A 171 -10.64 15.30 23.96
C ALA A 171 -9.62 16.33 23.44
N ARG A 172 -8.49 16.56 24.12
CA ARG A 172 -7.43 17.45 23.65
C ARG A 172 -6.42 16.79 22.69
N PHE A 173 -6.36 15.46 22.66
CA PHE A 173 -5.48 14.72 21.75
C PHE A 173 -6.20 14.23 20.49
N SER A 174 -7.47 13.82 20.59
CA SER A 174 -8.29 13.46 19.42
C SER A 174 -8.59 14.65 18.52
N ALA A 175 -8.71 15.87 19.08
CA ALA A 175 -8.85 17.09 18.30
C ALA A 175 -7.62 17.45 17.45
N ARG A 176 -6.47 16.76 17.62
CA ARG A 176 -5.29 16.93 16.77
C ARG A 176 -5.20 15.93 15.62
N LEU A 177 -5.97 14.83 15.70
CA LEU A 177 -6.02 13.81 14.64
C LEU A 177 -7.15 14.09 13.64
N GLU A 178 -8.26 14.66 14.09
CA GLU A 178 -9.37 15.09 13.22
C GLU A 178 -9.24 16.54 12.71
N SER A 179 -8.32 17.34 13.29
CA SER A 179 -8.03 18.70 12.83
C SER A 179 -6.80 18.80 11.92
N ALA A 180 -6.27 17.66 11.45
CA ALA A 180 -5.39 17.65 10.28
C ALA A 180 -6.27 17.88 9.04
N THR A 181 -6.64 19.14 8.82
CA THR A 181 -6.97 19.63 7.48
C THR A 181 -5.93 19.05 6.52
N ALA A 182 -6.40 18.45 5.41
CA ALA A 182 -5.57 17.93 4.33
C ALA A 182 -4.36 18.85 4.07
N GLY A 183 -3.18 18.49 4.61
CA GLY A 183 -1.99 19.34 4.56
C GLY A 183 -1.00 19.28 5.74
N ASP A 184 -1.34 18.69 6.91
CA ASP A 184 -0.51 18.82 8.13
C ASP A 184 -0.02 17.47 8.76
N THR A 185 -0.15 16.34 8.06
CA THR A 185 0.33 15.03 8.56
C THR A 185 1.84 14.89 8.30
N PRO A 186 2.69 14.64 9.31
CA PRO A 186 4.11 14.41 9.08
C PRO A 186 4.32 13.19 8.17
N LEU A 187 5.27 13.30 7.23
CA LEU A 187 5.64 12.24 6.30
C LEU A 187 6.13 11.00 7.06
N LEU A 188 5.29 9.97 7.09
CA LEU A 188 5.63 8.67 7.66
C LEU A 188 6.34 7.82 6.61
N PRO A 189 7.46 7.16 6.96
CA PRO A 189 8.09 6.17 6.08
C PRO A 189 7.30 4.86 6.12
N ALA A 190 6.05 4.93 5.64
CA ALA A 190 5.06 3.87 5.72
C ALA A 190 4.46 3.57 4.35
N ARG A 191 3.71 2.47 4.26
CA ARG A 191 2.87 2.02 3.15
C ARG A 191 1.65 1.31 3.71
N HIS A 192 0.50 1.57 3.10
CA HIS A 192 -0.76 0.93 3.44
C HIS A 192 -1.43 0.39 2.18
N PHE A 193 -1.86 -0.87 2.26
CA PHE A 193 -2.56 -1.57 1.19
C PHE A 193 -3.84 -2.17 1.75
N ASP A 194 -4.97 -1.97 1.06
CA ASP A 194 -6.23 -2.65 1.34
C ASP A 194 -6.45 -3.73 0.28
N VAL A 195 -6.49 -4.98 0.69
CA VAL A 195 -6.73 -6.12 -0.19
C VAL A 195 -8.11 -6.68 0.07
N ASN A 196 -9.01 -6.49 -0.89
CA ASN A 196 -10.27 -7.19 -0.96
C ASN A 196 -10.07 -8.48 -1.74
N PHE A 197 -10.42 -9.62 -1.15
CA PHE A 197 -10.38 -10.90 -1.84
C PHE A 197 -11.74 -11.59 -1.74
N VAL A 198 -12.13 -12.24 -2.83
CA VAL A 198 -13.33 -13.07 -2.91
C VAL A 198 -12.95 -14.32 -3.69
N ASP A 199 -13.40 -15.49 -3.22
CA ASP A 199 -13.18 -16.72 -3.95
C ASP A 199 -14.20 -16.98 -5.03
N ALA A 200 -13.82 -17.76 -6.04
CA ALA A 200 -14.68 -18.09 -7.18
C ALA A 200 -16.03 -18.74 -6.78
N ALA A 201 -16.07 -19.39 -5.62
CA ALA A 201 -17.29 -20.02 -5.11
C ALA A 201 -18.15 -19.07 -4.26
N GLY A 202 -17.68 -17.86 -3.95
CA GLY A 202 -18.29 -16.93 -3.00
C GLY A 202 -18.34 -17.45 -1.55
N GLU A 203 -17.61 -18.52 -1.25
CA GLU A 203 -17.53 -19.15 0.06
C GLU A 203 -16.55 -18.42 1.00
N VAL A 204 -15.55 -17.74 0.45
CA VAL A 204 -14.55 -17.00 1.21
C VAL A 204 -14.47 -15.59 0.65
N SER A 205 -14.64 -14.59 1.51
CA SER A 205 -14.42 -13.20 1.18
C SER A 205 -13.77 -12.46 2.33
N GLY A 206 -13.03 -11.40 2.06
CA GLY A 206 -12.44 -10.62 3.14
C GLY A 206 -11.77 -9.34 2.69
N VAL A 207 -11.46 -8.52 3.69
CA VAL A 207 -10.68 -7.30 3.55
C VAL A 207 -9.44 -7.44 4.43
N THR A 208 -8.27 -7.23 3.85
CA THR A 208 -6.97 -7.29 4.52
C THR A 208 -6.23 -5.98 4.36
N GLY A 209 -5.99 -5.27 5.46
CA GLY A 209 -5.04 -4.18 5.53
C GLY A 209 -3.62 -4.71 5.73
N ILE A 210 -2.67 -4.29 4.88
CA ILE A 210 -1.24 -4.54 5.02
C ILE A 210 -0.53 -3.21 5.23
N ASP A 211 0.06 -3.05 6.40
CA ASP A 211 0.81 -1.86 6.79
C ASP A 211 2.30 -2.19 6.89
N VAL A 212 3.11 -1.48 6.12
CA VAL A 212 4.57 -1.55 6.22
C VAL A 212 5.07 -0.21 6.73
N LEU A 213 5.84 -0.20 7.83
CA LEU A 213 6.38 1.01 8.44
C LEU A 213 7.86 0.81 8.75
N ARG A 214 8.71 1.76 8.36
CA ARG A 214 10.10 1.79 8.84
C ARG A 214 10.22 2.62 10.11
N SER A 215 10.75 2.03 11.17
CA SER A 215 11.13 2.70 12.40
C SER A 215 12.64 2.64 12.55
N ARG A 216 13.28 3.81 12.59
CA ARG A 216 14.72 3.94 12.76
C ARG A 216 15.02 4.84 13.95
N THR A 217 15.69 4.27 14.95
CA THR A 217 16.10 4.92 16.20
C THR A 217 17.59 4.71 16.41
N ALA A 218 18.18 5.35 17.42
CA ALA A 218 19.58 5.10 17.79
C ALA A 218 19.85 3.63 18.19
N ALA A 219 18.82 2.91 18.68
CA ALA A 219 18.96 1.55 19.17
C ALA A 219 18.59 0.46 18.13
N ALA A 220 17.78 0.78 17.12
CA ALA A 220 17.27 -0.19 16.16
C ALA A 220 16.82 0.46 14.84
N ASP A 221 17.01 -0.26 13.73
CA ASP A 221 16.45 0.06 12.40
C ASP A 221 15.65 -1.16 11.91
N ILE A 222 14.32 -1.01 11.87
CA ILE A 222 13.37 -2.11 11.70
C ILE A 222 12.24 -1.67 10.76
N LYS A 223 11.83 -2.56 9.86
CA LYS A 223 10.56 -2.46 9.15
C LYS A 223 9.52 -3.34 9.85
N PHE A 224 8.42 -2.75 10.28
CA PHE A 224 7.27 -3.47 10.80
C PHE A 224 6.33 -3.78 9.65
N VAL A 225 5.86 -5.03 9.59
CA VAL A 225 4.76 -5.43 8.71
C VAL A 225 3.60 -5.85 9.60
N THR A 226 2.48 -5.16 9.49
CA THR A 226 1.24 -5.46 10.21
C THR A 226 0.20 -5.90 9.20
N ILE A 227 -0.44 -7.02 9.47
CA ILE A 227 -1.52 -7.58 8.65
C ILE A 227 -2.76 -7.58 9.51
N THR A 228 -3.81 -6.90 9.07
CA THR A 228 -5.14 -6.88 9.71
C THR A 228 -6.13 -7.44 8.72
N SER A 229 -6.81 -8.53 9.03
CA SER A 229 -7.76 -9.17 8.12
C SER A 229 -9.12 -9.36 8.76
N LYS A 230 -10.17 -9.12 7.98
CA LYS A 230 -11.55 -9.51 8.26
C LYS A 230 -11.99 -10.49 7.20
N ALA A 231 -11.92 -11.78 7.52
CA ALA A 231 -12.30 -12.85 6.61
C ALA A 231 -13.67 -13.42 7.01
N THR A 232 -14.58 -13.50 6.05
CA THR A 232 -15.89 -14.13 6.17
C THR A 232 -15.89 -15.43 5.36
N VAL A 233 -16.24 -16.51 6.03
CA VAL A 233 -16.28 -17.87 5.47
C VAL A 233 -17.69 -18.42 5.57
N THR A 234 -18.30 -18.72 4.42
CA THR A 234 -19.64 -19.27 4.26
C THR A 234 -19.55 -20.54 3.44
N THR A 235 -20.02 -21.68 3.95
CA THR A 235 -19.93 -22.95 3.21
C THR A 235 -21.04 -23.06 2.16
N ALA A 236 -20.72 -23.57 0.97
CA ALA A 236 -21.65 -23.74 -0.16
C ALA A 236 -22.82 -24.67 0.18
N LYS A 237 -22.60 -25.60 1.11
CA LYS A 237 -23.63 -26.41 1.76
C LYS A 237 -23.50 -26.26 3.26
N ASN A 238 -24.59 -25.94 3.95
CA ASN A 238 -24.70 -25.92 5.41
C ASN A 238 -26.06 -26.47 5.82
N GLY A 239 -26.13 -27.04 7.02
CA GLY A 239 -27.39 -27.53 7.58
C GLY A 239 -27.76 -28.93 7.09
N ILE A 240 -29.03 -29.16 6.79
CA ILE A 240 -29.57 -30.48 6.45
C ILE A 240 -30.21 -30.54 5.06
N SER A 241 -30.20 -31.71 4.45
CA SER A 241 -31.07 -32.07 3.34
C SER A 241 -31.87 -33.31 3.73
N ASP A 242 -33.19 -33.22 3.69
CA ASP A 242 -34.09 -34.34 3.98
C ASP A 242 -34.63 -34.92 2.68
N GLY A 243 -34.21 -36.13 2.33
CA GLY A 243 -34.62 -36.85 1.14
C GLY A 243 -36.13 -37.05 1.05
N LYS A 244 -36.81 -37.14 2.20
CA LYS A 244 -38.26 -37.27 2.28
C LYS A 244 -38.99 -36.01 1.84
N LEU A 245 -38.47 -34.85 2.25
CA LEU A 245 -39.04 -33.55 1.90
C LEU A 245 -38.68 -33.12 0.49
N THR A 246 -37.45 -33.42 0.06
CA THR A 246 -36.93 -33.07 -1.27
C THR A 246 -37.36 -34.05 -2.36
N GLY A 247 -37.85 -35.25 -1.99
CA GLY A 247 -38.14 -36.33 -2.92
C GLY A 247 -36.89 -37.00 -3.52
N GLN A 248 -35.70 -36.66 -3.00
CA GLN A 248 -34.42 -37.19 -3.46
C GLN A 248 -33.97 -38.37 -2.60
N ASN A 249 -33.20 -39.29 -3.18
CA ASN A 249 -32.58 -40.39 -2.43
C ASN A 249 -31.30 -39.93 -1.70
N LEU A 250 -31.44 -38.91 -0.84
CA LEU A 250 -30.33 -38.35 -0.08
C LEU A 250 -30.86 -37.71 1.21
N TRP A 251 -30.37 -38.20 2.34
CA TRP A 251 -30.38 -37.45 3.59
C TRP A 251 -28.96 -37.01 3.87
N ALA A 252 -28.74 -35.74 4.18
CA ALA A 252 -27.40 -35.24 4.40
C ALA A 252 -27.35 -34.18 5.49
N THR A 253 -26.21 -34.12 6.18
CA THR A 253 -25.88 -33.02 7.10
C THR A 253 -24.51 -32.47 6.74
N TRP A 254 -24.40 -31.15 6.69
CA TRP A 254 -23.17 -30.41 6.41
C TRP A 254 -22.92 -29.45 7.57
N LEU A 255 -21.91 -29.76 8.39
CA LEU A 255 -21.58 -28.99 9.60
C LEU A 255 -20.12 -28.53 9.57
N PRO A 256 -19.85 -27.21 9.53
CA PRO A 256 -18.50 -26.70 9.63
C PRO A 256 -17.93 -26.95 11.03
N THR A 257 -16.96 -27.86 11.15
CA THR A 257 -16.36 -28.19 12.45
C THR A 257 -15.19 -27.28 12.79
N ARG A 258 -14.59 -26.63 11.77
CA ARG A 258 -13.50 -25.68 11.94
C ARG A 258 -13.62 -24.52 10.95
N TYR A 259 -13.31 -23.31 11.42
CA TYR A 259 -12.98 -22.17 10.56
C TYR A 259 -11.51 -21.80 10.78
N ARG A 260 -10.81 -21.39 9.72
CA ARG A 260 -9.39 -21.07 9.77
C ARG A 260 -9.14 -19.72 9.10
N VAL A 261 -8.24 -18.96 9.70
CA VAL A 261 -7.55 -17.82 9.08
C VAL A 261 -6.07 -17.97 9.38
N ALA A 262 -5.21 -17.71 8.40
CA ALA A 262 -3.78 -17.72 8.58
C ALA A 262 -3.15 -16.52 7.91
N HIS A 263 -2.16 -15.94 8.57
CA HIS A 263 -1.29 -14.93 8.00
C HIS A 263 0.13 -15.47 7.95
N SER A 264 0.84 -15.15 6.86
CA SER A 264 2.25 -15.43 6.77
C SER A 264 2.99 -14.36 5.99
N ILE A 265 4.27 -14.23 6.31
CA ILE A 265 5.21 -13.36 5.60
C ILE A 265 6.46 -14.15 5.26
N ASP A 266 6.88 -14.02 4.02
CA ASP A 266 8.18 -14.49 3.56
C ASP A 266 8.97 -13.31 3.01
N ALA A 267 10.29 -13.35 3.11
CA ALA A 267 11.16 -12.28 2.63
C ALA A 267 12.47 -12.88 2.13
N ASP A 268 12.71 -12.82 0.83
CA ASP A 268 13.89 -13.42 0.23
C ASP A 268 15.17 -12.72 0.72
N GLY A 269 16.05 -13.46 1.41
CA GLY A 269 17.29 -12.90 1.95
C GLY A 269 17.15 -12.23 3.32
N ALA A 270 15.97 -12.25 3.95
CA ALA A 270 15.76 -11.84 5.33
C ALA A 270 14.92 -12.88 6.10
N THR A 271 15.07 -12.94 7.42
CA THR A 271 14.18 -13.77 8.24
C THR A 271 13.19 -12.88 8.99
N PRO A 272 11.89 -12.94 8.65
CA PRO A 272 10.87 -12.26 9.41
C PRO A 272 10.89 -12.72 10.88
N VAL A 273 10.82 -11.77 11.80
CA VAL A 273 10.71 -12.03 13.23
C VAL A 273 9.29 -11.73 13.66
N TYR A 274 8.55 -12.77 13.98
CA TYR A 274 7.22 -12.67 14.56
C TYR A 274 7.23 -11.85 15.86
N VAL A 275 6.29 -10.90 15.99
CA VAL A 275 6.18 -10.01 17.14
C VAL A 275 4.98 -10.33 18.00
N ASP A 276 3.79 -10.34 17.39
CA ASP A 276 2.53 -10.41 18.12
C ASP A 276 1.37 -10.78 17.20
N HIS A 277 0.26 -11.21 17.80
CA HIS A 277 -1.00 -11.52 17.12
C HIS A 277 -2.21 -11.23 18.00
N PHE A 278 -3.35 -11.13 17.35
CA PHE A 278 -4.66 -10.99 17.98
C PHE A 278 -5.75 -11.52 17.03
N PRO A 279 -6.88 -12.07 17.49
CA PRO A 279 -7.19 -12.46 18.87
C PRO A 279 -6.25 -13.54 19.42
N LEU A 280 -6.17 -13.64 20.75
CA LEU A 280 -5.40 -14.68 21.43
C LEU A 280 -6.25 -15.95 21.62
N THR A 281 -5.61 -17.07 21.89
CA THR A 281 -6.32 -18.33 22.21
C THR A 281 -7.29 -18.13 23.37
N ASP A 282 -8.55 -18.55 23.18
CA ASP A 282 -9.58 -18.61 24.22
C ASP A 282 -10.36 -19.93 24.08
N GLY A 283 -10.34 -20.74 25.14
CA GLY A 283 -11.00 -22.04 25.17
C GLY A 283 -12.51 -21.98 25.39
N ARG A 284 -13.06 -20.81 25.75
CA ARG A 284 -14.51 -20.64 25.92
C ARG A 284 -15.20 -20.70 24.57
N THR A 285 -16.43 -21.21 24.55
CA THR A 285 -17.22 -21.33 23.31
C THR A 285 -18.21 -20.18 23.13
N GLU A 286 -18.26 -19.23 24.06
CA GLU A 286 -19.10 -18.04 23.96
C GLU A 286 -18.35 -16.86 24.59
N PHE A 287 -17.86 -15.96 23.73
CA PHE A 287 -17.10 -14.79 24.18
C PHE A 287 -17.03 -13.74 23.08
N THR A 288 -16.93 -12.48 23.49
CA THR A 288 -16.54 -11.37 22.61
C THR A 288 -15.17 -10.90 23.04
N GLN A 289 -14.24 -10.80 22.10
CA GLN A 289 -12.94 -10.21 22.32
C GLN A 289 -12.85 -8.91 21.54
N THR A 290 -12.73 -7.80 22.26
CA THR A 290 -12.41 -6.49 21.71
C THR A 290 -11.08 -6.08 22.30
N ASP A 291 -10.10 -5.78 21.44
CA ASP A 291 -8.85 -5.17 21.87
C ASP A 291 -8.56 -3.97 20.97
N THR A 292 -8.09 -2.90 21.60
CA THR A 292 -7.66 -1.68 20.94
C THR A 292 -6.17 -1.54 21.21
N LYS A 293 -5.35 -1.98 20.25
CA LYS A 293 -3.90 -1.88 20.37
C LYS A 293 -3.45 -0.51 19.90
N MET A 294 -3.09 0.34 20.87
CA MET A 294 -2.32 1.55 20.61
C MET A 294 -0.83 1.23 20.64
N ARG A 295 -0.09 1.51 19.57
CA ARG A 295 1.37 1.35 19.52
C ARG A 295 2.04 2.61 19.02
N GLY A 296 2.88 3.19 19.87
CA GLY A 296 3.82 4.22 19.51
C GLY A 296 5.02 3.62 18.77
N PHE A 297 5.37 4.18 17.62
CA PHE A 297 6.63 3.93 16.94
C PHE A 297 7.40 5.23 16.87
N THR A 298 8.71 5.18 17.11
CA THR A 298 9.57 6.34 16.95
C THR A 298 10.21 6.30 15.58
N VAL A 299 10.06 7.39 14.84
CA VAL A 299 10.79 7.63 13.58
C VAL A 299 11.82 8.71 13.87
N GLY A 300 13.10 8.37 13.72
CA GLY A 300 14.17 9.36 13.75
C GLY A 300 14.02 10.36 12.60
N GLY A 301 14.45 11.60 12.79
CA GLY A 301 14.37 12.65 11.79
C GLY A 301 13.82 13.96 12.31
N SER A 302 13.85 14.96 11.45
CA SER A 302 13.28 16.29 11.67
C SER A 302 11.89 16.37 11.01
N THR A 303 10.97 17.12 11.62
CA THR A 303 9.71 17.53 10.99
C THR A 303 9.81 18.93 10.37
N GLY A 304 10.98 19.57 10.43
CA GLY A 304 11.23 20.95 10.02
C GLY A 304 10.70 22.01 10.98
N SER A 305 9.91 21.62 11.99
CA SER A 305 9.24 22.57 12.89
C SER A 305 10.19 23.33 13.80
N GLU A 306 11.35 22.74 14.09
CA GLU A 306 12.38 23.36 14.94
C GLU A 306 13.09 24.54 14.27
N VAL A 307 13.02 24.64 12.94
CA VAL A 307 13.58 25.76 12.16
C VAL A 307 12.49 26.60 11.50
N SER A 308 11.26 26.10 11.36
CA SER A 308 10.16 26.82 10.75
C SER A 308 9.82 28.12 11.47
N HIS A 309 9.54 29.17 10.70
CA HIS A 309 9.06 30.44 11.23
C HIS A 309 7.73 30.31 11.99
N SER A 310 6.89 29.35 11.59
CA SER A 310 5.59 29.09 12.21
C SER A 310 5.65 28.16 13.41
N GLY A 311 6.77 27.44 13.59
CA GLY A 311 6.89 26.37 14.58
C GLY A 311 6.04 25.13 14.26
N LYS A 312 5.42 25.09 13.08
CA LYS A 312 4.68 23.93 12.56
C LYS A 312 5.59 23.05 11.70
N PRO A 313 5.24 21.76 11.50
CA PRO A 313 5.94 20.90 10.55
C PRO A 313 6.07 21.56 9.18
N ASP A 314 7.24 21.43 8.56
CA ASP A 314 7.55 21.96 7.24
C ASP A 314 8.41 20.92 6.50
N GLU A 315 7.80 20.22 5.56
CA GLU A 315 8.43 19.11 4.84
C GLU A 315 9.62 19.55 3.98
N LEU A 316 9.59 20.76 3.43
CA LEU A 316 10.68 21.28 2.60
C LEU A 316 11.90 21.59 3.46
N LEU A 317 11.67 22.15 4.66
CA LEU A 317 12.75 22.35 5.63
C LEU A 317 13.25 21.02 6.18
N ALA A 318 12.34 20.08 6.50
CA ALA A 318 12.69 18.74 6.98
C ALA A 318 13.61 18.01 5.98
N ALA A 319 13.31 18.09 4.68
CA ALA A 319 14.09 17.47 3.61
C ALA A 319 15.48 18.11 3.39
N LYS A 320 15.69 19.36 3.84
CA LYS A 320 16.99 20.05 3.78
C LYS A 320 17.85 19.78 5.01
N LEU A 321 17.29 19.16 6.05
CA LEU A 321 17.99 18.81 7.27
C LEU A 321 18.49 17.36 7.21
N PRO A 322 19.72 17.09 7.68
CA PRO A 322 20.22 15.72 7.77
C PRO A 322 19.32 14.88 8.67
N PHE A 323 19.01 13.65 8.24
CA PHE A 323 18.31 12.70 9.07
C PHE A 323 19.03 12.53 10.42
N ASN A 324 18.33 12.72 11.54
CA ASN A 324 18.95 12.71 12.86
C ASN A 324 18.22 11.77 13.81
N LEU A 325 18.93 10.80 14.40
CA LEU A 325 18.36 9.83 15.33
C LEU A 325 18.08 10.40 16.74
N SER A 326 18.65 11.56 17.05
CA SER A 326 18.46 12.27 18.33
C SER A 326 17.17 13.08 18.36
N PHE A 327 16.59 13.37 17.19
CA PHE A 327 15.26 13.92 17.04
C PHE A 327 14.37 12.80 16.52
N GLY A 328 13.25 12.57 17.19
CA GLY A 328 12.30 11.56 16.74
C GLY A 328 10.90 11.98 17.11
N TYR A 329 9.95 11.63 16.26
CA TYR A 329 8.54 11.80 16.54
C TYR A 329 7.91 10.43 16.82
N GLU A 330 6.97 10.41 17.75
CA GLU A 330 6.21 9.21 18.09
C GLU A 330 4.91 9.19 17.27
N HIS A 331 4.74 8.17 16.44
CA HIS A 331 3.49 7.90 15.76
C HIS A 331 2.72 6.82 16.48
N LYS A 332 1.48 7.09 16.88
CA LYS A 332 0.61 6.12 17.55
C LYS A 332 -0.34 5.50 16.54
N TRP A 333 -0.13 4.23 16.26
CA TRP A 333 -1.06 3.40 15.50
C TRP A 333 -2.13 2.83 16.44
N GLN A 334 -3.40 2.90 16.07
CA GLN A 334 -4.49 2.29 16.82
C GLN A 334 -5.29 1.34 15.92
N SER A 335 -5.22 0.04 16.18
CA SER A 335 -6.10 -0.95 15.55
C SER A 335 -7.05 -1.51 16.61
N SER A 336 -8.35 -1.50 16.31
CA SER A 336 -9.36 -2.17 17.12
C SER A 336 -9.91 -3.35 16.34
N VAL A 337 -9.85 -4.53 16.94
CA VAL A 337 -10.36 -5.78 16.35
C VAL A 337 -11.43 -6.32 17.29
N THR A 338 -12.61 -6.63 16.77
CA THR A 338 -13.71 -7.20 17.57
C THR A 338 -14.23 -8.46 16.93
N THR A 339 -14.17 -9.58 17.65
CA THR A 339 -14.77 -10.83 17.18
C THR A 339 -15.64 -11.43 18.27
N THR A 340 -16.85 -11.85 17.88
CA THR A 340 -17.79 -12.55 18.76
C THR A 340 -17.87 -14.00 18.32
N PHE A 341 -17.55 -14.89 19.26
CA PHE A 341 -17.61 -16.33 19.06
C PHE A 341 -18.83 -16.88 19.79
N LYS A 342 -19.59 -17.72 19.09
CA LYS A 342 -20.71 -18.47 19.66
C LYS A 342 -20.61 -19.90 19.20
N ASP A 343 -20.56 -20.82 20.16
CA ASP A 343 -20.40 -22.26 20.00
C ASP A 343 -19.05 -22.73 19.43
N TYR A 344 -18.11 -21.81 19.21
CA TYR A 344 -16.74 -22.09 18.81
C TYR A 344 -15.76 -21.54 19.84
N SER A 345 -14.71 -22.30 20.14
CA SER A 345 -13.52 -21.78 20.82
C SER A 345 -12.49 -21.33 19.80
N LEU A 346 -11.51 -20.53 20.21
CA LEU A 346 -10.46 -20.04 19.33
C LEU A 346 -9.09 -20.55 19.77
N LEU A 347 -8.40 -21.24 18.86
CA LEU A 347 -6.98 -21.55 19.00
C LEU A 347 -6.19 -20.62 18.08
N ALA A 348 -5.31 -19.81 18.66
CA ALA A 348 -4.42 -18.91 17.95
C ALA A 348 -2.97 -19.28 18.28
N ALA A 349 -2.20 -19.71 17.27
CA ALA A 349 -0.84 -20.16 17.47
C ALA A 349 0.08 -19.73 16.31
N PRO A 350 1.28 -19.19 16.60
CA PRO A 350 2.33 -19.09 15.61
C PRO A 350 2.81 -20.50 15.26
N GLU A 351 2.79 -20.88 13.98
CA GLU A 351 3.29 -22.19 13.54
C GLU A 351 4.79 -22.16 13.30
N ALA A 352 5.33 -20.98 12.98
CA ALA A 352 6.75 -20.67 12.85
C ALA A 352 6.98 -19.16 13.06
N ASN A 353 8.23 -18.69 12.97
CA ASN A 353 8.54 -17.25 12.98
C ASN A 353 7.92 -16.47 11.81
N ARG A 354 7.35 -17.16 10.82
CA ARG A 354 6.83 -16.61 9.56
C ARG A 354 5.31 -16.69 9.43
N SER A 355 4.61 -17.40 10.30
CA SER A 355 3.18 -17.61 10.16
C SER A 355 2.45 -17.71 11.50
N VAL A 356 1.20 -17.26 11.49
CA VAL A 356 0.26 -17.41 12.60
C VAL A 356 -1.08 -17.87 12.06
N ARG A 357 -1.71 -18.80 12.77
CA ARG A 357 -2.99 -19.38 12.39
C ARG A 357 -3.98 -19.27 13.53
N TRP A 358 -5.20 -18.85 13.19
CA TRP A 358 -6.39 -18.86 14.01
C TRP A 358 -7.29 -19.97 13.54
N THR A 359 -7.67 -20.87 14.45
CA THR A 359 -8.60 -21.95 14.19
C THR A 359 -9.76 -21.83 15.17
N ALA A 360 -10.95 -21.49 14.68
CA ALA A 360 -12.17 -21.57 15.45
C ALA A 360 -12.67 -23.02 15.45
N LEU A 361 -12.75 -23.63 16.63
CA LEU A 361 -13.09 -25.04 16.83
C LEU A 361 -14.51 -25.17 17.36
N LEU A 362 -15.36 -25.96 16.69
CA LEU A 362 -16.71 -26.20 17.15
C LEU A 362 -16.71 -26.90 18.52
N ALA A 363 -17.60 -26.49 19.43
CA ALA A 363 -17.76 -27.11 20.72
C ALA A 363 -18.00 -28.64 20.57
N PRO A 364 -17.28 -29.51 21.28
CA PRO A 364 -17.39 -30.97 21.09
C PRO A 364 -18.81 -31.52 21.23
N LYS A 365 -19.64 -30.90 22.09
CA LYS A 365 -21.05 -31.27 22.30
C LYS A 365 -21.93 -31.05 21.05
N LEU A 366 -21.46 -30.32 20.04
CA LEU A 366 -22.23 -29.89 18.87
C LEU A 366 -21.89 -30.66 17.58
N ILE A 367 -20.85 -31.49 17.58
CA ILE A 367 -20.36 -32.19 16.37
C ILE A 367 -21.43 -33.07 15.69
N ASN A 368 -22.40 -33.59 16.45
CA ASN A 368 -23.46 -34.48 15.93
C ASN A 368 -24.88 -33.91 16.07
N VAL A 369 -25.04 -32.61 16.32
CA VAL A 369 -26.36 -32.03 16.66
C VAL A 369 -27.35 -32.00 15.51
N LEU A 370 -26.88 -32.15 14.27
CA LEU A 370 -27.76 -32.22 13.10
C LEU A 370 -28.48 -33.56 12.95
N VAL A 371 -28.05 -34.60 13.69
CA VAL A 371 -28.64 -35.94 13.66
C VAL A 371 -29.37 -36.19 14.98
N LYS A 372 -30.70 -36.06 14.97
CA LYS A 372 -31.53 -36.29 16.17
C LYS A 372 -31.61 -37.77 16.53
N ARG A 373 -31.77 -38.64 15.51
CA ARG A 373 -31.84 -40.10 15.67
C ARG A 373 -31.67 -40.78 14.32
N VAL A 374 -30.89 -41.85 14.24
CA VAL A 374 -30.88 -42.75 13.08
C VAL A 374 -31.90 -43.87 13.31
N ARG A 375 -32.89 -44.05 12.43
CA ARG A 375 -33.83 -45.17 12.47
C ARG A 375 -33.48 -46.18 11.37
N ALA A 376 -34.06 -47.38 11.45
CA ALA A 376 -33.84 -48.44 10.46
C ALA A 376 -34.17 -48.04 9.01
N ASN A 377 -35.10 -47.08 8.84
CA ASN A 377 -35.63 -46.71 7.53
C ASN A 377 -35.24 -45.28 7.09
N GLU A 378 -34.92 -44.36 8.02
CA GLU A 378 -34.53 -42.99 7.67
C GLU A 378 -33.80 -42.33 8.86
N PRO A 379 -32.81 -41.46 8.62
CA PRO A 379 -32.27 -40.59 9.66
C PRO A 379 -33.25 -39.44 9.93
N GLN A 380 -33.41 -39.07 11.21
CA GLN A 380 -34.12 -37.87 11.61
C GLN A 380 -33.12 -36.75 11.80
N LEU A 381 -33.17 -35.77 10.90
CA LEU A 381 -32.28 -34.62 10.88
C LEU A 381 -32.96 -33.39 11.50
N THR A 382 -32.18 -32.46 12.06
CA THR A 382 -32.70 -31.22 12.68
C THR A 382 -31.69 -30.09 12.58
N GLU A 383 -32.15 -28.85 12.45
CA GLU A 383 -31.32 -27.64 12.54
C GLU A 383 -31.56 -26.84 13.83
N GLU A 384 -32.29 -27.40 14.80
CA GLU A 384 -32.66 -26.74 16.07
C GLU A 384 -31.46 -26.13 16.82
N TRP A 385 -30.27 -26.72 16.67
CA TRP A 385 -29.04 -26.31 17.33
C TRP A 385 -28.06 -25.57 16.40
N MET A 386 -28.47 -25.26 15.17
CA MET A 386 -27.65 -24.48 14.23
C MET A 386 -27.59 -23.02 14.66
N THR A 387 -26.38 -22.51 14.86
CA THR A 387 -26.16 -21.09 15.15
C THR A 387 -25.70 -20.32 13.91
N PRO A 388 -25.77 -18.99 13.91
CA PRO A 388 -25.28 -18.19 12.79
C PRO A 388 -23.84 -18.52 12.40
N MET A 389 -22.96 -18.73 13.41
CA MET A 389 -21.55 -19.06 13.18
C MET A 389 -21.35 -20.43 12.53
N MET A 390 -22.29 -21.38 12.67
CA MET A 390 -22.25 -22.67 11.96
C MET A 390 -22.66 -22.55 10.48
N ARG A 391 -23.20 -21.41 10.05
CA ARG A 391 -23.55 -21.13 8.65
C ARG A 391 -22.54 -20.23 7.98
N SER A 392 -22.09 -19.21 8.70
CA SER A 392 -21.09 -18.26 8.23
C SER A 392 -20.33 -17.69 9.43
N ALA A 393 -19.00 -17.67 9.33
CA ALA A 393 -18.14 -17.15 10.37
C ALA A 393 -17.31 -15.99 9.82
N THR A 394 -17.31 -14.87 10.54
CA THR A 394 -16.39 -13.76 10.29
C THR A 394 -15.33 -13.72 11.38
N LEU A 395 -14.07 -13.77 10.98
CA LEU A 395 -12.90 -13.72 11.85
C LEU A 395 -12.13 -12.44 11.55
N GLU A 396 -12.01 -11.58 12.56
CA GLU A 396 -11.14 -10.42 12.50
C GLU A 396 -9.82 -10.73 13.22
N THR A 397 -8.70 -10.55 12.53
CA THR A 397 -7.38 -11.00 12.98
C THR A 397 -6.34 -9.94 12.69
N LEU A 398 -5.29 -9.88 13.52
CA LEU A 398 -4.17 -8.99 13.38
C LEU A 398 -2.88 -9.73 13.72
N SER A 399 -1.82 -9.46 12.98
CA SER A 399 -0.50 -10.01 13.25
C SER A 399 0.60 -9.07 12.82
N GLN A 400 1.76 -9.17 13.48
CA GLN A 400 2.88 -8.29 13.23
C GLN A 400 4.21 -9.04 13.16
N TRP A 401 5.05 -8.59 12.23
CA TRP A 401 6.42 -9.04 12.05
C TRP A 401 7.40 -7.87 11.97
N LYS A 402 8.67 -8.17 12.24
CA LYS A 402 9.82 -7.30 12.03
C LYS A 402 10.69 -7.85 10.92
N LEU A 403 11.11 -6.96 10.04
CA LEU A 403 12.18 -7.16 9.07
C LEU A 403 13.33 -6.20 9.40
N PRO A 404 14.59 -6.51 9.01
CA PRO A 404 15.68 -5.56 9.11
C PRO A 404 15.35 -4.26 8.37
N GLY A 405 15.63 -3.10 8.96
CA GLY A 405 15.26 -1.80 8.37
C GLY A 405 15.96 -1.52 7.03
N GLY A 406 17.17 -2.04 6.84
CA GLY A 406 17.92 -1.98 5.58
C GLY A 406 17.56 -3.07 4.56
N PHE A 407 16.52 -3.88 4.81
CA PHE A 407 16.07 -4.86 3.84
C PHE A 407 15.40 -4.18 2.64
N GLU A 408 15.88 -4.47 1.44
CA GLU A 408 15.44 -3.86 0.16
C GLU A 408 14.92 -4.92 -0.84
N GLY A 409 14.76 -6.17 -0.42
CA GLY A 409 14.22 -7.23 -1.28
C GLY A 409 12.68 -7.26 -1.31
N MET A 410 12.13 -8.27 -1.99
CA MET A 410 10.70 -8.54 -1.99
C MET A 410 10.28 -9.23 -0.70
N ALA A 411 9.15 -8.81 -0.14
CA ALA A 411 8.45 -9.55 0.89
C ALA A 411 7.08 -10.01 0.38
N THR A 412 6.77 -11.28 0.56
CA THR A 412 5.49 -11.88 0.18
C THR A 412 4.63 -12.04 1.41
N VAL A 413 3.49 -11.37 1.41
CA VAL A 413 2.44 -11.50 2.41
C VAL A 413 1.39 -12.47 1.88
N THR A 414 1.03 -13.47 2.66
CA THR A 414 -0.05 -14.41 2.32
C THR A 414 -1.09 -14.43 3.42
N VAL A 415 -2.36 -14.24 3.04
CA VAL A 415 -3.53 -14.43 3.89
C VAL A 415 -4.32 -15.60 3.35
N ALA A 416 -4.67 -16.55 4.22
CA ALA A 416 -5.51 -17.68 3.87
C ALA A 416 -6.72 -17.75 4.78
N ALA A 417 -7.87 -18.13 4.23
CA ALA A 417 -9.07 -18.38 5.01
C ALA A 417 -9.83 -19.60 4.48
N GLY A 418 -10.51 -20.31 5.36
CA GLY A 418 -11.16 -21.57 4.98
C GLY A 418 -11.89 -22.29 6.11
N TYR A 419 -12.27 -23.53 5.85
CA TYR A 419 -13.06 -24.35 6.78
C TYR A 419 -12.77 -25.86 6.65
N THR A 420 -13.18 -26.63 7.66
CA THR A 420 -13.42 -28.09 7.55
C THR A 420 -14.90 -28.34 7.72
N LEU A 421 -15.49 -29.06 6.78
CA LEU A 421 -16.91 -29.41 6.76
C LEU A 421 -17.09 -30.91 6.94
N ASP A 422 -17.78 -31.29 8.01
CA ASP A 422 -18.20 -32.66 8.22
C ASP A 422 -19.44 -32.93 7.38
N ARG A 423 -19.34 -33.92 6.48
CA ARG A 423 -20.41 -34.36 5.59
C ARG A 423 -20.84 -35.76 5.97
N ASN A 424 -22.05 -35.87 6.51
CA ASN A 424 -22.70 -37.17 6.72
C ASN A 424 -23.84 -37.33 5.72
N GLU A 425 -23.83 -38.42 4.97
CA GLU A 425 -24.84 -38.71 3.95
C GLU A 425 -25.41 -40.11 4.14
N TRP A 426 -26.73 -40.23 4.03
CA TRP A 426 -27.45 -41.50 3.96
C TRP A 426 -28.21 -41.58 2.65
N ARG A 427 -28.10 -42.72 1.98
CA ARG A 427 -28.81 -42.99 0.73
C ARG A 427 -29.25 -44.43 0.68
N TRP A 428 -30.41 -44.68 0.09
CA TRP A 428 -30.84 -46.03 -0.21
C TRP A 428 -29.99 -46.62 -1.33
N LYS A 429 -29.43 -47.79 -1.05
CA LYS A 429 -28.85 -48.67 -2.05
C LYS A 429 -29.69 -49.95 -2.06
N ARG A 430 -30.68 -49.99 -2.95
CA ARG A 430 -31.74 -51.02 -2.95
C ARG A 430 -32.53 -50.99 -1.63
N VAL A 431 -32.32 -51.97 -0.75
CA VAL A 431 -33.03 -52.12 0.53
C VAL A 431 -32.20 -51.70 1.74
N ASP A 432 -30.94 -51.30 1.51
CA ASP A 432 -30.01 -50.92 2.58
C ASP A 432 -29.82 -49.41 2.61
N LEU A 433 -29.95 -48.82 3.80
CA LEU A 433 -29.62 -47.42 4.03
C LEU A 433 -28.11 -47.33 4.30
N VAL A 434 -27.35 -46.85 3.32
CA VAL A 434 -25.89 -46.75 3.41
C VAL A 434 -25.52 -45.37 3.93
N HIS A 435 -24.76 -45.33 5.02
CA HIS A 435 -24.15 -44.12 5.57
C HIS A 435 -22.75 -43.91 4.98
N THR A 436 -22.40 -42.67 4.68
CA THR A 436 -21.07 -42.24 4.30
C THR A 436 -20.71 -40.99 5.09
N PHE A 437 -19.52 -40.99 5.69
CA PHE A 437 -18.92 -39.82 6.32
C PHE A 437 -17.72 -39.38 5.49
N ALA A 438 -17.61 -38.08 5.26
CA ALA A 438 -16.46 -37.43 4.64
C ALA A 438 -16.18 -36.11 5.36
N GLN A 439 -14.92 -35.67 5.29
CA GLN A 439 -14.54 -34.32 5.69
C GLN A 439 -14.02 -33.60 4.45
N ASP A 440 -14.67 -32.49 4.12
CA ASP A 440 -14.23 -31.62 3.04
C ASP A 440 -13.41 -30.48 3.67
N GLU A 441 -12.17 -30.31 3.23
CA GLU A 441 -11.32 -29.18 3.66
C GLU A 441 -11.22 -28.17 2.52
N ARG A 442 -11.41 -26.90 2.86
CA ARG A 442 -11.22 -25.78 1.94
C ARG A 442 -10.30 -24.78 2.61
N ASP A 443 -9.27 -24.35 1.90
CA ASP A 443 -8.39 -23.26 2.31
C ASP A 443 -8.06 -22.44 1.07
N VAL A 444 -8.19 -21.12 1.20
CA VAL A 444 -8.11 -20.19 0.07
C VAL A 444 -7.05 -19.15 0.36
N PRO A 445 -5.81 -19.31 -0.14
CA PRO A 445 -4.75 -18.34 0.03
C PRO A 445 -4.84 -17.21 -1.01
N ALA A 446 -4.48 -16.00 -0.57
CA ALA A 446 -4.22 -14.83 -1.39
C ALA A 446 -2.84 -14.28 -1.01
N SER A 447 -1.97 -14.09 -2.00
CA SER A 447 -0.55 -13.80 -1.81
C SER A 447 -0.13 -12.56 -2.61
N PHE A 448 0.62 -11.67 -1.96
CA PHE A 448 1.03 -10.39 -2.52
C PHE A 448 2.50 -10.10 -2.22
N ALA A 449 3.25 -9.73 -3.24
CA ALA A 449 4.62 -9.26 -3.13
C ALA A 449 4.65 -7.73 -2.94
N ILE A 450 5.52 -7.27 -2.03
CA ILE A 450 5.77 -5.87 -1.73
C ILE A 450 7.27 -5.62 -1.84
N ASP A 451 7.65 -4.61 -2.61
CA ASP A 451 9.03 -4.18 -2.74
C ASP A 451 9.45 -3.38 -1.50
N MET A 452 10.32 -3.96 -0.66
CA MET A 452 10.78 -3.26 0.54
C MET A 452 11.79 -2.15 0.21
N SER A 453 12.31 -2.05 -1.01
CA SER A 453 13.12 -0.91 -1.48
C SER A 453 12.30 0.31 -1.89
N ASP A 454 10.97 0.24 -1.77
CA ASP A 454 10.07 1.36 -2.07
C ASP A 454 10.58 2.67 -1.41
N PRO A 455 10.72 3.78 -2.17
CA PRO A 455 11.25 5.05 -1.66
C PRO A 455 10.54 5.61 -0.43
N TYR A 456 9.28 5.23 -0.23
CA TYR A 456 8.46 5.66 0.89
C TYR A 456 8.67 4.80 2.14
N LEU A 457 9.44 3.72 2.04
CA LEU A 457 9.94 2.91 3.15
C LEU A 457 11.41 3.23 3.47
N SER A 458 11.96 4.31 2.90
CA SER A 458 13.30 4.78 3.21
C SER A 458 13.33 5.53 4.56
N ALA A 459 14.50 5.55 5.21
CA ALA A 459 14.64 6.25 6.49
C ALA A 459 14.66 7.77 6.31
N GLU A 460 15.34 8.25 5.28
CA GLU A 460 15.45 9.67 4.97
C GLU A 460 14.30 10.11 4.07
N THR A 461 13.81 11.34 4.24
CA THR A 461 12.85 11.96 3.32
C THR A 461 13.39 11.90 1.90
N THR A 462 12.68 11.20 1.01
CA THR A 462 13.08 11.10 -0.40
C THR A 462 12.56 12.30 -1.18
N VAL A 463 13.46 12.94 -1.93
CA VAL A 463 13.17 14.14 -2.71
C VAL A 463 13.67 14.03 -4.14
N LEU A 464 13.07 14.81 -5.03
CA LEU A 464 13.73 15.29 -6.24
C LEU A 464 14.45 16.60 -5.94
N ILE A 465 15.61 16.82 -6.56
CA ILE A 465 16.36 18.08 -6.46
C ILE A 465 16.27 18.77 -7.82
N ARG A 466 15.43 19.81 -7.92
CA ARG A 466 15.13 20.54 -9.15
C ARG A 466 16.02 21.77 -9.28
N SER A 467 16.63 21.99 -10.44
CA SER A 467 17.35 23.23 -10.73
C SER A 467 16.38 24.41 -10.89
N ALA A 468 16.80 25.63 -10.54
CA ALA A 468 16.04 26.84 -10.85
C ALA A 468 16.22 27.31 -12.31
N VAL A 469 17.12 26.70 -13.09
CA VAL A 469 17.41 27.11 -14.47
C VAL A 469 16.35 26.61 -15.45
N GLY A 470 15.87 27.50 -16.31
CA GLY A 470 15.01 27.15 -17.46
C GLY A 470 13.70 26.51 -17.03
N SER A 471 13.39 25.31 -17.57
CA SER A 471 12.21 24.53 -17.19
C SER A 471 12.33 23.81 -15.83
N GLY A 472 13.47 23.98 -15.15
CA GLY A 472 13.79 23.33 -13.89
C GLY A 472 13.92 21.82 -14.04
N PRO A 473 14.99 21.32 -14.68
CA PRO A 473 15.27 19.88 -14.72
C PRO A 473 15.75 19.37 -13.35
N CYS A 474 15.54 18.08 -13.08
CA CYS A 474 15.92 17.42 -11.85
C CYS A 474 17.30 16.77 -11.94
N LEU A 475 17.99 16.75 -10.80
CA LEU A 475 19.26 16.08 -10.61
C LEU A 475 19.09 14.57 -10.79
N THR A 476 19.81 13.99 -11.74
CA THR A 476 19.73 12.56 -12.04
C THR A 476 21.06 11.85 -11.77
N GLY A 477 20.97 10.71 -11.07
CA GLY A 477 22.10 9.87 -10.71
C GLY A 477 22.62 9.06 -11.90
N GLY A 478 23.93 8.84 -11.90
CA GLY A 478 24.70 8.10 -12.89
C GLY A 478 26.18 8.15 -12.53
N ASP A 479 27.06 7.59 -13.36
CA ASP A 479 28.51 7.71 -13.14
C ASP A 479 28.93 9.18 -13.05
N VAL A 480 28.40 10.01 -13.95
CA VAL A 480 28.40 11.46 -13.86
C VAL A 480 26.97 11.93 -13.64
N VAL A 481 26.78 12.81 -12.66
CA VAL A 481 25.47 13.34 -12.29
C VAL A 481 25.02 14.35 -13.35
N GLY A 482 23.79 14.17 -13.81
CA GLY A 482 23.22 14.95 -14.90
C GLY A 482 21.96 15.71 -14.51
N LEU A 483 21.33 16.30 -15.52
CA LEU A 483 20.02 16.92 -15.45
C LEU A 483 19.07 16.24 -16.44
N ALA A 484 17.86 15.95 -16.01
CA ALA A 484 16.80 15.40 -16.85
C ALA A 484 15.45 16.05 -16.50
N PRO A 485 14.43 16.00 -17.38
CA PRO A 485 13.07 16.37 -17.00
C PRO A 485 12.66 15.62 -15.74
N CYS A 486 12.06 16.36 -14.79
CA CYS A 486 11.68 15.81 -13.50
C CYS A 486 10.65 14.70 -13.64
N ASN A 487 10.94 13.55 -13.03
CA ASN A 487 10.07 12.39 -13.02
C ASN A 487 10.07 11.77 -11.61
N VAL A 488 8.94 11.93 -10.90
CA VAL A 488 8.70 11.40 -9.54
C VAL A 488 8.67 9.88 -9.46
N THR A 489 8.82 9.18 -10.58
CA THR A 489 8.82 7.71 -10.68
C THR A 489 10.21 7.17 -11.00
N ASP A 490 11.12 8.01 -11.51
CA ASP A 490 12.49 7.61 -11.82
C ASP A 490 13.35 7.62 -10.54
N ARG A 491 13.63 6.44 -9.99
CA ARG A 491 14.48 6.28 -8.80
C ARG A 491 15.88 6.88 -8.95
N ARG A 492 16.38 7.09 -10.18
CA ARG A 492 17.67 7.76 -10.40
C ARG A 492 17.62 9.24 -10.09
N GLN A 493 16.44 9.86 -10.11
CA GLN A 493 16.25 11.28 -9.75
C GLN A 493 15.91 11.47 -8.27
N MET A 494 15.76 10.38 -7.52
CA MET A 494 15.37 10.37 -6.13
C MET A 494 16.58 10.34 -5.20
N TRP A 495 16.59 11.22 -4.22
CA TRP A 495 17.69 11.40 -3.29
C TRP A 495 17.19 11.47 -1.85
N GLY A 496 17.95 10.91 -0.91
CA GLY A 496 17.70 11.06 0.53
C GLY A 496 18.92 11.64 1.24
N LEU A 497 18.72 12.61 2.13
CA LEU A 497 19.80 13.23 2.89
C LEU A 497 20.02 12.49 4.22
N ASP A 498 21.10 11.72 4.29
CA ASP A 498 21.40 10.89 5.45
C ASP A 498 22.00 11.65 6.65
N ALA A 499 22.19 10.94 7.76
CA ALA A 499 22.75 11.50 8.99
C ALA A 499 24.19 12.00 8.86
N ALA A 500 24.94 11.50 7.88
CA ALA A 500 26.29 11.95 7.58
C ALA A 500 26.31 13.14 6.62
N LYS A 501 25.14 13.73 6.31
CA LYS A 501 24.94 14.83 5.35
C LYS A 501 25.25 14.45 3.91
N ARG A 502 25.05 13.19 3.53
CA ARG A 502 25.27 12.70 2.17
C ARG A 502 23.94 12.49 1.47
N TYR A 503 23.88 12.82 0.19
CA TYR A 503 22.72 12.53 -0.64
C TYR A 503 22.85 11.13 -1.25
N VAL A 504 22.01 10.19 -0.79
CA VAL A 504 21.97 8.81 -1.27
C VAL A 504 20.95 8.70 -2.40
N ASN A 505 21.39 8.20 -3.55
CA ASN A 505 20.54 7.95 -4.71
C ASN A 505 19.70 6.68 -4.53
N ARG A 506 18.38 6.74 -4.77
CA ARG A 506 17.49 5.60 -4.52
C ARG A 506 17.56 4.49 -5.56
N ALA A 507 18.06 4.75 -6.77
CA ALA A 507 18.25 3.69 -7.76
C ALA A 507 19.51 2.84 -7.51
N THR A 508 20.55 3.44 -6.93
CA THR A 508 21.88 2.80 -6.87
C THR A 508 22.43 2.62 -5.46
N GLY A 509 21.84 3.26 -4.45
CA GLY A 509 22.40 3.32 -3.09
C GLY A 509 23.72 4.08 -2.98
N ARG A 510 24.16 4.75 -4.06
CA ARG A 510 25.41 5.52 -4.13
C ARG A 510 25.19 6.97 -3.71
N CYS A 511 26.23 7.60 -3.21
CA CYS A 511 26.20 8.95 -2.69
C CYS A 511 26.64 9.98 -3.74
N LEU A 512 25.95 11.12 -3.77
CA LEU A 512 26.35 12.31 -4.51
C LEU A 512 27.72 12.78 -4.01
N ALA A 513 28.71 12.85 -4.90
CA ALA A 513 30.07 13.21 -4.57
C ALA A 513 30.64 14.23 -5.56
N THR A 514 31.47 15.12 -5.05
CA THR A 514 32.32 16.00 -5.86
C THR A 514 33.61 15.28 -6.22
N GLN A 515 34.10 15.46 -7.45
CA GLN A 515 35.37 14.90 -7.89
C GLN A 515 36.33 16.04 -8.28
N PRO A 516 37.16 16.54 -7.33
CA PRO A 516 38.04 17.69 -7.56
C PRO A 516 39.00 17.55 -8.74
N ALA A 517 39.48 16.33 -9.01
CA ALA A 517 40.42 16.10 -10.11
C ALA A 517 39.80 16.35 -11.49
N SER A 518 38.51 16.09 -11.67
CA SER A 518 37.80 16.23 -12.94
C SER A 518 36.89 17.47 -12.99
N GLY A 519 36.60 18.09 -11.83
CA GLY A 519 35.61 19.15 -11.69
C GLY A 519 34.17 18.68 -11.86
N ASN A 520 33.94 17.37 -11.94
CA ASN A 520 32.62 16.77 -12.12
C ASN A 520 31.94 16.47 -10.80
N VAL A 521 30.63 16.24 -10.89
CA VAL A 521 29.82 15.68 -9.81
C VAL A 521 29.42 14.27 -10.25
N VAL A 522 29.61 13.30 -9.37
CA VAL A 522 29.53 11.86 -9.66
C VAL A 522 28.70 11.14 -8.59
N THR A 523 28.37 9.88 -8.82
CA THR A 523 27.88 9.00 -7.76
C THR A 523 28.93 7.97 -7.37
N GLU A 524 29.22 7.88 -6.07
CA GLU A 524 30.24 6.99 -5.53
C GLU A 524 29.68 6.12 -4.41
N ALA A 525 30.40 5.05 -4.05
CA ALA A 525 30.04 4.27 -2.86
C ALA A 525 29.91 5.19 -1.65
N CYS A 526 28.84 5.03 -0.87
CA CYS A 526 28.60 5.86 0.31
C CYS A 526 29.63 5.62 1.42
N GLU A 527 30.38 4.52 1.38
CA GLU A 527 31.45 4.21 2.32
C GLU A 527 32.47 5.37 2.44
N ASN A 528 33.06 5.52 3.63
CA ASN A 528 33.98 6.60 3.99
C ASN A 528 33.34 7.99 3.92
N VAL A 529 33.02 8.56 5.08
CA VAL A 529 32.44 9.90 5.20
C VAL A 529 33.52 10.95 4.98
N THR A 530 33.61 11.48 3.77
CA THR A 530 34.55 12.54 3.39
C THR A 530 33.81 13.82 3.01
N PHE A 531 34.50 14.97 3.05
CA PHE A 531 33.88 16.26 2.75
C PHE A 531 33.36 16.36 1.31
N GLU A 532 33.95 15.62 0.38
CA GLU A 532 33.55 15.52 -1.02
C GLU A 532 32.15 14.95 -1.21
N LYS A 533 31.67 14.16 -0.24
CA LYS A 533 30.35 13.49 -0.25
C LYS A 533 29.33 14.21 0.63
N GLN A 534 29.75 15.23 1.37
CA GLN A 534 28.91 15.94 2.32
C GLN A 534 28.38 17.23 1.75
N TRP A 535 27.08 17.44 1.94
CA TRP A 535 26.34 18.56 1.39
C TRP A 535 25.57 19.31 2.47
N GLN A 536 25.43 20.62 2.28
CA GLN A 536 24.67 21.47 3.18
C GLN A 536 23.85 22.48 2.39
N TRP A 537 22.57 22.58 2.74
CA TRP A 537 21.73 23.67 2.27
C TRP A 537 22.10 24.99 2.93
N ARG A 538 22.26 26.00 2.10
CA ARG A 538 22.34 27.41 2.47
C ARG A 538 21.20 28.12 1.73
N ALA A 539 20.04 28.22 2.38
CA ALA A 539 18.76 28.55 1.74
C ALA A 539 18.36 27.55 0.63
N ASP A 540 18.47 27.96 -0.63
CA ASP A 540 18.20 27.15 -1.83
C ASP A 540 19.48 26.81 -2.62
N ARG A 541 20.66 26.99 -2.02
CA ARG A 541 21.94 26.61 -2.63
C ARG A 541 22.52 25.40 -1.92
N LEU A 542 23.05 24.46 -2.70
CA LEU A 542 23.63 23.23 -2.17
C LEU A 542 25.16 23.31 -2.16
N HIS A 543 25.76 23.39 -0.97
CA HIS A 543 27.20 23.54 -0.79
C HIS A 543 27.87 22.21 -0.47
N SER A 544 28.99 21.92 -1.14
CA SER A 544 29.87 20.80 -0.78
C SER A 544 30.74 21.23 0.40
N LEU A 545 30.96 20.36 1.39
CA LEU A 545 31.78 20.71 2.56
C LEU A 545 33.29 20.75 2.28
N VAL A 546 33.73 20.43 1.06
CA VAL A 546 35.11 20.64 0.60
C VAL A 546 35.48 22.11 0.76
N ASP A 547 36.73 22.37 1.17
CA ASP A 547 37.26 23.71 1.43
C ASP A 547 36.31 24.59 2.28
N HIS A 548 35.77 24.01 3.36
CA HIS A 548 34.88 24.67 4.32
C HIS A 548 33.55 25.20 3.72
N GLY A 549 33.03 24.57 2.66
CA GLY A 549 31.76 25.00 2.09
C GLY A 549 31.88 26.06 0.99
N ARG A 550 33.10 26.29 0.48
CA ARG A 550 33.35 27.31 -0.57
C ARG A 550 32.71 26.93 -1.90
N TYR A 551 32.74 25.64 -2.22
CA TYR A 551 32.16 25.11 -3.45
C TYR A 551 30.68 24.81 -3.30
N ARG A 552 29.94 24.99 -4.40
CA ARG A 552 28.48 24.82 -4.43
C ARG A 552 28.04 24.23 -5.75
N LEU A 553 26.99 23.43 -5.72
CA LEU A 553 26.38 22.85 -6.90
C LEU A 553 25.77 23.96 -7.76
N TYR A 554 26.10 23.98 -9.04
CA TYR A 554 25.55 24.93 -10.00
C TYR A 554 25.40 24.30 -11.39
N VAL A 555 24.67 24.95 -12.27
CA VAL A 555 24.39 24.53 -13.64
C VAL A 555 25.10 25.45 -14.62
N GLU A 556 25.86 24.88 -15.54
CA GLU A 556 26.52 25.61 -16.60
C GLU A 556 26.43 24.83 -17.90
N ASN A 557 25.93 25.46 -18.97
CA ASN A 557 25.74 24.83 -20.27
C ASN A 557 24.96 23.50 -20.19
N GLY A 558 23.96 23.44 -19.30
CA GLY A 558 23.15 22.24 -19.06
C GLY A 558 23.85 21.14 -18.26
N GLN A 559 25.06 21.37 -17.76
CA GLN A 559 25.82 20.40 -16.96
C GLN A 559 25.87 20.79 -15.49
N VAL A 560 25.87 19.78 -14.63
CA VAL A 560 26.06 19.93 -13.18
C VAL A 560 27.55 20.08 -12.88
N ARG A 561 27.89 21.15 -12.17
CA ARG A 561 29.26 21.49 -11.76
C ARG A 561 29.25 21.86 -10.27
N PHE A 562 30.42 21.86 -9.64
CA PHE A 562 30.54 22.28 -8.23
C PHE A 562 31.65 23.32 -7.99
N GLN A 563 32.70 23.33 -8.82
CA GLN A 563 33.82 24.26 -8.71
C GLN A 563 33.67 25.41 -9.70
N ALA A 564 33.14 26.53 -9.21
CA ALA A 564 33.05 27.76 -9.99
C ALA A 564 34.39 28.52 -10.01
N PRO A 565 34.74 29.21 -11.11
CA PRO A 565 35.87 30.13 -11.13
C PRO A 565 35.75 31.20 -10.03
N PRO A 566 36.87 31.63 -9.41
CA PRO A 566 36.86 32.71 -8.43
C PRO A 566 36.13 33.95 -8.94
N GLY A 567 35.25 34.54 -8.11
CA GLY A 567 34.50 35.75 -8.45
C GLY A 567 33.23 35.52 -9.27
N ARG A 568 32.94 34.31 -9.76
CA ARG A 568 31.67 34.02 -10.45
C ARG A 568 30.47 34.17 -9.52
N PHE A 569 30.58 33.64 -8.30
CA PHE A 569 29.53 33.70 -7.30
C PHE A 569 30.02 34.44 -6.06
N GLN A 570 29.17 35.30 -5.50
CA GLN A 570 29.43 35.94 -4.22
C GLN A 570 29.27 34.93 -3.07
N ASP A 571 30.06 35.10 -2.01
CA ASP A 571 29.90 34.34 -0.77
C ASP A 571 28.89 35.04 0.13
N TYR A 572 27.63 34.66 -0.06
CA TYR A 572 26.53 35.18 0.72
C TYR A 572 26.57 34.67 2.17
N PRO A 573 26.13 35.48 3.14
CA PRO A 573 26.03 35.07 4.52
C PRO A 573 25.04 33.91 4.70
N VAL A 574 25.29 33.11 5.72
CA VAL A 574 24.40 32.02 6.15
C VAL A 574 23.49 32.56 7.24
N ASN A 575 22.21 32.17 7.23
CA ASN A 575 21.31 32.52 8.32
C ASN A 575 21.83 31.93 9.65
N PRO A 576 22.00 32.75 10.71
CA PRO A 576 22.59 32.31 11.96
C PRO A 576 21.69 31.36 12.77
N PHE A 577 20.39 31.35 12.52
CA PHE A 577 19.44 30.48 13.23
C PHE A 577 19.47 29.05 12.67
N ALA A 578 19.50 28.91 11.34
CA ALA A 578 19.65 27.61 10.69
C ALA A 578 20.09 27.78 9.23
N THR A 579 21.01 26.94 8.75
CA THR A 579 21.56 27.08 7.41
C THR A 579 20.53 26.91 6.26
N PRO A 580 19.48 26.07 6.37
CA PRO A 580 18.46 25.97 5.33
C PRO A 580 17.53 27.18 5.20
N LEU A 581 17.51 28.09 6.18
CA LEU A 581 16.69 29.30 6.13
C LEU A 581 17.31 30.34 5.19
N GLU A 582 16.46 31.17 4.61
CA GLU A 582 16.90 32.29 3.80
C GLU A 582 17.74 33.26 4.63
N PRO A 583 18.81 33.84 4.07
CA PRO A 583 19.63 34.80 4.80
C PRO A 583 18.92 36.15 5.05
N TRP A 584 17.89 36.48 4.28
CA TRP A 584 17.06 37.67 4.46
C TRP A 584 15.65 37.49 3.83
N THR A 585 14.68 38.31 4.22
CA THR A 585 13.25 38.13 3.89
C THR A 585 12.88 38.28 2.41
N ASN A 586 13.60 39.08 1.61
CA ASN A 586 13.30 39.24 0.17
C ASN A 586 14.11 38.30 -0.76
N TYR A 587 14.90 37.40 -0.16
CA TYR A 587 15.72 36.43 -0.88
C TYR A 587 14.87 35.69 -1.93
N PRO A 588 15.37 35.47 -3.17
CA PRO A 588 16.76 35.57 -3.64
C PRO A 588 17.22 36.96 -4.13
N ASN A 589 16.39 38.00 -4.00
CA ASN A 589 16.74 39.35 -4.46
C ASN A 589 17.85 39.97 -3.60
N ALA A 590 18.44 41.07 -4.07
CA ALA A 590 19.42 41.82 -3.29
C ALA A 590 18.80 42.29 -1.95
N PRO A 591 19.52 42.14 -0.82
CA PRO A 591 19.03 42.56 0.47
C PRO A 591 18.87 44.07 0.53
N ARG A 592 17.83 44.53 1.24
CA ARG A 592 17.59 45.95 1.51
C ARG A 592 17.87 46.24 2.99
N PRO A 593 19.02 46.85 3.32
CA PRO A 593 19.36 47.19 4.70
C PRO A 593 18.24 47.99 5.38
N GLY A 594 18.01 47.73 6.66
CA GLY A 594 16.96 48.38 7.46
C GLY A 594 15.51 48.04 7.08
N VAL A 595 15.27 47.32 5.98
CA VAL A 595 13.93 46.88 5.54
C VAL A 595 13.79 45.38 5.68
N ASP A 596 14.75 44.63 5.13
CA ASP A 596 14.74 43.18 5.21
C ASP A 596 15.25 42.71 6.57
N LEU A 597 14.74 41.55 6.99
CA LEU A 597 15.08 40.90 8.25
C LEU A 597 15.69 39.54 7.95
N GLN A 598 16.49 39.01 8.87
CA GLN A 598 16.87 37.60 8.90
C GLN A 598 15.67 36.79 9.43
N PRO A 599 15.10 35.87 8.63
CA PRO A 599 14.07 34.95 9.08
C PRO A 599 14.56 34.15 10.29
N ALA A 600 13.70 33.98 11.29
CA ALA A 600 14.02 33.27 12.51
C ALA A 600 12.93 32.23 12.83
N PRO A 601 13.28 31.12 13.51
CA PRO A 601 12.32 30.14 13.98
C PRO A 601 11.28 30.77 14.92
N ALA A 602 10.13 30.11 15.07
CA ALA A 602 9.09 30.57 15.98
C ALA A 602 9.63 30.85 17.39
N GLY A 603 9.23 32.00 17.97
CA GLY A 603 9.68 32.43 19.29
C GLY A 603 11.05 33.11 19.33
N SER A 604 11.79 33.16 18.22
CA SER A 604 13.03 33.92 18.09
C SER A 604 12.78 35.34 17.59
N ARG A 605 13.65 36.29 17.99
CA ARG A 605 13.56 37.68 17.52
C ARG A 605 14.24 37.81 16.14
N PRO A 606 13.55 38.31 15.10
CA PRO A 606 14.17 38.62 13.81
C PRO A 606 15.29 39.66 13.95
N ILE A 607 16.35 39.52 13.16
CA ILE A 607 17.52 40.41 13.17
C ILE A 607 17.47 41.30 11.92
N PRO A 608 17.50 42.63 12.03
CA PRO A 608 17.59 43.52 10.87
C PRO A 608 18.88 43.32 10.08
N ILE A 609 18.80 43.44 8.75
CA ILE A 609 19.98 43.37 7.88
C ILE A 609 20.78 44.68 7.96
N ASP A 610 22.08 44.53 8.19
CA ASP A 610 23.06 45.62 8.33
C ASP A 610 23.47 46.21 6.96
N ASP A 611 23.92 47.47 6.95
CA ASP A 611 24.37 48.20 5.76
C ASP A 611 25.53 47.52 5.05
N ALA A 612 26.35 46.74 5.78
CA ALA A 612 27.43 45.94 5.20
C ALA A 612 26.93 44.95 4.12
N TRP A 613 25.65 44.57 4.15
CA TRP A 613 25.06 43.59 3.23
C TRP A 613 24.52 44.26 1.96
N ALA A 614 24.50 45.60 1.87
CA ALA A 614 24.02 46.35 0.71
C ALA A 614 24.76 46.02 -0.60
N SER A 615 25.97 45.48 -0.50
CA SER A 615 26.82 45.12 -1.65
C SER A 615 26.46 43.77 -2.30
N PHE A 616 25.62 42.96 -1.67
CA PHE A 616 25.23 41.65 -2.20
C PHE A 616 24.27 41.79 -3.39
N ALA A 617 24.62 41.14 -4.50
CA ALA A 617 23.79 41.08 -5.70
C ALA A 617 22.67 40.03 -5.56
N PRO A 618 21.59 40.10 -6.35
CA PRO A 618 20.61 39.02 -6.42
C PRO A 618 21.27 37.67 -6.72
N VAL A 619 20.76 36.60 -6.12
CA VAL A 619 21.27 35.24 -6.35
C VAL A 619 20.76 34.75 -7.69
N SER A 620 21.68 34.36 -8.57
CA SER A 620 21.37 33.84 -9.90
C SER A 620 20.77 32.43 -9.84
N ASP A 621 19.87 32.11 -10.79
CA ASP A 621 19.19 30.80 -10.83
C ASP A 621 20.14 29.62 -11.11
N ASP A 622 21.31 29.87 -11.71
CA ASP A 622 22.28 28.83 -12.03
C ASP A 622 22.88 28.12 -10.81
N GLN A 623 22.79 28.71 -9.62
CA GLN A 623 23.26 28.10 -8.36
C GLN A 623 22.11 27.70 -7.41
N ARG A 624 20.86 27.88 -7.82
CA ARG A 624 19.66 27.66 -6.98
C ARG A 624 18.98 26.34 -7.30
N TRP A 625 18.47 25.70 -6.26
CA TRP A 625 17.86 24.38 -6.29
C TRP A 625 16.63 24.33 -5.38
N TYR A 626 15.59 23.65 -5.85
CA TYR A 626 14.36 23.39 -5.12
C TYR A 626 14.27 21.90 -4.78
N VAL A 627 13.71 21.58 -3.62
CA VAL A 627 13.41 20.19 -3.25
C VAL A 627 11.93 19.93 -3.48
N GLU A 628 11.61 18.82 -4.13
CA GLU A 628 10.25 18.31 -4.25
C GLU A 628 10.16 17.03 -3.43
N VAL A 629 9.37 17.05 -2.37
CA VAL A 629 9.24 15.91 -1.47
C VAL A 629 8.27 14.91 -2.06
N LEU A 630 8.69 13.65 -2.14
CA LEU A 630 7.80 12.58 -2.60
C LEU A 630 6.79 12.26 -1.50
N ARG A 631 5.50 12.39 -1.82
CA ARG A 631 4.38 12.09 -0.93
C ARG A 631 3.62 10.85 -1.38
N GLN A 632 3.08 10.12 -0.42
CA GLN A 632 1.96 9.24 -0.73
C GLN A 632 0.80 10.14 -1.16
N GLY A 633 0.14 9.85 -2.28
CA GLY A 633 -1.00 10.68 -2.70
C GLY A 633 -0.72 11.84 -3.67
N LEU A 634 0.53 12.05 -4.13
CA LEU A 634 0.79 12.95 -5.28
C LEU A 634 0.50 12.29 -6.63
#